data_AF-A0A414AVC7-F1
#
_entry.id   AF-A0A414AVC7-F1
#
_cell.length_a   1.000
_cell.length_b   1.000
_cell.length_c   1.000
_cell.angle_alpha   90.00
_cell.angle_beta   90.00
_cell.angle_gamma   90.00
#
_symmetry.space_group_name_H-M   'P 1'
#
loop_
_entity.id
_entity.type
_entity.pdbx_description
1 polymer ?
#
loop_
_entity_poly.entity_id
_entity_poly.type
_entity_poly.pdbx_seq_one_letter_code
_entity_poly.pdbx_strand_id
1 'polypeptide(L)'
;MKKTICVQEANEVDIVFRDRTYTATFNMRAVLYLQEELSKTGIKELPYEHFAAIALYAGIRVNHQDFTMEEANTLALTMRPHDLQEILEEYAKSANGVDLQEQDEKTKKMIAQILKGAVGMQKI
;
A
#
# COMPACT_ATOMS: atom_id res chain seq x y z
N MET A 1 22.26 12.18 25.03
CA MET A 1 22.71 12.20 23.61
C MET A 1 21.64 12.87 22.76
N LYS A 2 22.02 13.80 21.87
CA LYS A 2 21.10 14.44 20.92
C LYS A 2 21.24 13.76 19.56
N LYS A 3 20.13 13.40 18.92
CA LYS A 3 20.08 12.87 17.56
C LYS A 3 19.26 13.82 16.69
N THR A 4 19.74 14.09 15.48
CA THR A 4 19.02 14.87 14.46
C THR A 4 18.53 13.92 13.38
N ILE A 5 17.28 14.09 12.94
CA ILE A 5 16.66 13.31 11.87
C ILE A 5 16.20 14.29 10.80
N CYS A 6 16.56 14.05 9.54
CA CYS A 6 16.05 14.79 8.40
C CYS A 6 14.80 14.08 7.89
N VAL A 7 13.66 14.80 7.82
CA VAL A 7 12.38 14.26 7.35
C VAL A 7 12.23 14.59 5.87
N GLN A 8 11.67 13.66 5.09
CA GLN A 8 11.31 13.85 3.68
C GLN A 8 9.79 14.02 3.54
N GLU A 9 9.37 14.77 2.53
CA GLU A 9 7.96 14.82 2.14
C GLU A 9 7.54 13.50 1.50
N ALA A 10 6.24 13.19 1.58
CA ALA A 10 5.72 11.94 1.04
C ALA A 10 5.54 12.03 -0.47
N ASN A 11 5.71 10.90 -1.16
CA ASN A 11 5.42 10.82 -2.58
C ASN A 11 3.90 10.95 -2.81
N GLU A 12 3.55 11.66 -3.88
CA GLU A 12 2.20 11.77 -4.40
C GLU A 12 2.14 11.17 -5.80
N VAL A 13 1.10 10.38 -6.05
CA VAL A 13 0.85 9.73 -7.35
C VAL A 13 -0.54 10.11 -7.81
N ASP A 14 -0.61 10.75 -8.97
CA ASP A 14 -1.89 11.03 -9.63
C ASP A 14 -2.36 9.82 -10.43
N ILE A 15 -3.50 9.28 -10.01
CA ILE A 15 -4.16 8.16 -10.65
C ILE A 15 -5.27 8.72 -11.54
N VAL A 16 -5.02 8.78 -12.84
CA VAL A 16 -6.01 9.24 -13.82
C VAL A 16 -6.80 8.04 -14.33
N PHE A 17 -8.09 8.01 -14.02
CA PHE A 17 -9.00 6.96 -14.47
C PHE A 17 -10.26 7.58 -15.07
N ARG A 18 -10.41 7.43 -16.39
CA ARG A 18 -11.49 8.01 -17.20
C ARG A 18 -11.57 9.54 -17.03
N ASP A 19 -12.64 10.03 -16.40
CA ASP A 19 -12.96 11.44 -16.16
C ASP A 19 -12.57 11.91 -14.75
N ARG A 20 -11.90 11.07 -13.96
CA ARG A 20 -11.49 11.36 -12.59
C ARG A 20 -9.99 11.23 -12.41
N THR A 21 -9.45 12.09 -11.54
CA THR A 21 -8.07 12.02 -11.07
C THR A 21 -8.09 11.87 -9.55
N TYR A 22 -7.43 10.83 -9.06
CA TYR A 22 -7.23 10.60 -7.64
C TYR A 22 -5.76 10.78 -7.28
N THR A 23 -5.45 11.78 -6.47
CA THR A 23 -4.11 11.96 -5.90
C THR A 23 -3.96 11.07 -4.67
N ALA A 24 -3.11 10.04 -4.77
CA ALA A 24 -2.73 9.18 -3.65
C ALA A 24 -1.45 9.71 -3.00
N THR A 25 -1.45 9.84 -1.67
CA THR A 25 -0.26 10.26 -0.90
C THR A 25 0.14 9.15 0.06
N PHE A 26 1.39 8.70 0.02
CA PHE A 26 1.87 7.57 0.82
C PHE A 26 2.64 7.99 2.08
N ASN A 27 1.99 8.79 2.93
CA ASN A 27 2.54 9.24 4.21
C ASN A 27 2.07 8.36 5.39
N MET A 28 2.44 8.74 6.62
CA MET A 28 2.02 8.03 7.83
C MET A 28 0.49 7.96 8.04
N ARG A 29 -0.29 8.88 7.46
CA ARG A 29 -1.76 8.83 7.51
C ARG A 29 -2.30 7.72 6.60
N ALA A 30 -1.72 7.52 5.42
CA ALA A 30 -2.03 6.35 4.59
C ALA A 30 -1.68 5.05 5.32
N VAL A 31 -0.53 4.98 6.01
CA VAL A 31 -0.16 3.80 6.82
C VAL A 31 -1.21 3.49 7.89
N LEU A 32 -1.75 4.51 8.57
CA LEU A 32 -2.82 4.33 9.55
C LEU A 32 -4.10 3.76 8.92
N TYR A 33 -4.55 4.30 7.78
CA TYR A 33 -5.72 3.77 7.08
C TYR A 33 -5.52 2.33 6.61
N LEU A 34 -4.34 2.01 6.09
CA LEU A 34 -4.00 0.65 5.68
C LEU A 34 -4.04 -0.32 6.86
N GLN A 35 -3.44 0.04 8.01
CA GLN A 35 -3.49 -0.77 9.22
C GLN A 35 -4.92 -0.96 9.74
N GLU A 36 -5.74 0.10 9.69
CA GLU A 36 -7.15 0.04 10.07
C GLU A 36 -7.90 -1.01 9.24
N GLU A 37 -7.76 -0.99 7.91
CA GLU A 37 -8.43 -1.94 7.02
C GLU A 37 -7.89 -3.37 7.13
N LEU A 38 -6.57 -3.53 7.27
CA LEU A 38 -5.96 -4.85 7.48
C LEU A 38 -6.40 -5.48 8.80
N SER A 39 -6.62 -4.67 9.85
CA SER A 39 -7.12 -5.17 11.13
C SER A 39 -8.55 -5.74 11.04
N LYS A 40 -9.35 -5.23 10.09
CA LYS A 40 -10.74 -5.67 9.86
C LYS A 40 -10.82 -6.99 9.10
N THR A 41 -9.84 -7.29 8.25
CA THR A 41 -9.94 -8.42 7.33
C THR A 41 -9.85 -9.76 8.07
N GLY A 42 -9.08 -9.88 9.15
CA GLY A 42 -8.94 -11.12 9.93
C GLY A 42 -8.38 -12.32 9.14
N ILE A 43 -7.94 -12.08 7.90
CA ILE A 43 -7.51 -13.10 6.95
C ILE A 43 -5.99 -13.28 7.06
N LYS A 44 -5.60 -14.55 7.10
CA LYS A 44 -4.23 -15.03 7.21
C LYS A 44 -3.45 -15.03 5.89
N GLU A 45 -4.04 -14.67 4.77
CA GLU A 45 -3.33 -14.48 3.50
C GLU A 45 -4.20 -13.62 2.61
N LEU A 46 -3.77 -12.38 2.37
CA LEU A 46 -4.56 -11.43 1.58
C LEU A 46 -4.21 -11.60 0.10
N PRO A 47 -5.20 -11.85 -0.78
CA PRO A 47 -4.95 -11.88 -2.22
C PRO A 47 -4.37 -10.55 -2.70
N TYR A 48 -3.53 -10.61 -3.74
CA TYR A 48 -2.81 -9.44 -4.24
C TYR A 48 -3.76 -8.28 -4.59
N GLU A 49 -4.89 -8.57 -5.22
CA GLU A 49 -5.88 -7.58 -5.65
C GLU A 49 -6.56 -6.90 -4.45
N HIS A 50 -6.84 -7.66 -3.39
CA HIS A 50 -7.40 -7.12 -2.15
C HIS A 50 -6.39 -6.26 -1.40
N PHE A 51 -5.12 -6.67 -1.37
CA PHE A 51 -4.06 -5.83 -0.81
C PHE A 51 -3.92 -4.53 -1.60
N ALA A 52 -3.94 -4.62 -2.93
CA ALA A 52 -3.83 -3.46 -3.80
C ALA A 52 -5.00 -2.48 -3.62
N ALA A 53 -6.23 -3.00 -3.47
CA ALA A 53 -7.39 -2.18 -3.14
C ALA A 53 -7.23 -1.46 -1.79
N ILE A 54 -6.73 -2.13 -0.74
CA ILE A 54 -6.47 -1.48 0.55
C ILE A 54 -5.39 -0.40 0.43
N ALA A 55 -4.31 -0.66 -0.32
CA ALA A 55 -3.26 0.32 -0.54
C ALA A 55 -3.76 1.55 -1.31
N LEU A 56 -4.56 1.35 -2.36
CA LEU A 56 -5.22 2.42 -3.11
C LEU A 56 -6.14 3.25 -2.21
N TYR A 57 -7.01 2.57 -1.45
CA TYR A 57 -7.88 3.23 -0.47
C TYR A 57 -7.08 4.08 0.51
N ALA A 58 -6.05 3.50 1.12
CA ALA A 58 -5.22 4.16 2.11
C ALA A 58 -4.53 5.41 1.55
N GLY A 59 -3.97 5.32 0.35
CA GLY A 59 -3.29 6.46 -0.30
C GLY A 59 -4.25 7.56 -0.77
N ILE A 60 -5.35 7.18 -1.44
CA ILE A 60 -6.32 8.14 -2.01
C ILE A 60 -7.10 8.84 -0.90
N ARG A 61 -7.49 8.13 0.17
CA ARG A 61 -8.26 8.69 1.29
C ARG A 61 -7.52 9.79 2.06
N VAL A 62 -6.20 9.91 1.89
CA VAL A 62 -5.45 11.05 2.44
C VAL A 62 -5.98 12.37 1.89
N ASN A 63 -6.34 12.42 0.60
CA ASN A 63 -6.80 13.64 -0.07
C ASN A 63 -8.31 13.61 -0.39
N HIS A 64 -8.91 12.43 -0.47
CA HIS A 64 -10.31 12.22 -0.83
C HIS A 64 -11.05 11.46 0.28
N GLN A 65 -11.50 12.18 1.32
CA GLN A 65 -12.03 11.55 2.55
C GLN A 65 -13.32 10.74 2.34
N ASP A 66 -14.07 11.08 1.30
CA ASP A 66 -15.28 10.40 0.85
C ASP A 66 -14.99 9.14 0.03
N PHE A 67 -13.75 8.93 -0.42
CA PHE A 67 -13.34 7.73 -1.15
C PHE A 67 -13.50 6.48 -0.28
N THR A 68 -14.17 5.48 -0.85
CA THR A 68 -14.59 4.27 -0.14
C THR A 68 -13.75 3.05 -0.49
N MET A 69 -13.77 2.03 0.37
CA MET A 69 -13.15 0.73 0.07
C MET A 69 -13.79 0.05 -1.16
N GLU A 70 -15.08 0.27 -1.41
CA GLU A 70 -15.78 -0.29 -2.57
C GLU A 70 -15.26 0.31 -3.89
N GLU A 71 -15.06 1.63 -3.91
CA GLU A 71 -14.44 2.32 -5.04
C GLU A 71 -12.99 1.86 -5.26
N ALA A 72 -12.24 1.66 -4.18
CA ALA A 72 -10.87 1.16 -4.27
C ALA A 72 -10.79 -0.26 -4.86
N ASN A 73 -11.69 -1.16 -4.44
CA ASN A 73 -11.79 -2.50 -5.01
C ASN A 73 -12.15 -2.46 -6.50
N THR A 74 -13.13 -1.62 -6.87
CA THR A 74 -13.54 -1.44 -8.27
C THR A 74 -12.39 -0.91 -9.12
N LEU A 75 -11.63 0.06 -8.59
CA LEU A 75 -10.47 0.63 -9.26
C LEU A 75 -9.38 -0.42 -9.45
N ALA A 76 -9.01 -1.16 -8.40
CA ALA A 76 -7.98 -2.21 -8.47
C ALA A 76 -8.30 -3.28 -9.52
N LEU A 77 -9.56 -3.72 -9.60
CA LEU A 77 -10.01 -4.76 -10.54
C LEU A 77 -10.15 -4.28 -11.98
N THR A 78 -10.14 -2.96 -12.23
CA THR A 78 -10.28 -2.38 -13.57
C THR A 78 -8.99 -1.79 -14.12
N MET A 79 -7.97 -1.63 -13.28
CA MET A 79 -6.62 -1.25 -13.67
C MET A 79 -5.91 -2.36 -14.43
N ARG A 80 -4.98 -1.99 -15.31
CA ARG A 80 -4.04 -2.97 -15.87
C ARG A 80 -3.10 -3.43 -14.76
N PRO A 81 -2.74 -4.72 -14.69
CA PRO A 81 -1.84 -5.22 -13.66
C PRO A 81 -0.51 -4.45 -13.55
N HIS A 82 0.04 -3.97 -14.67
CA HIS A 82 1.26 -3.16 -14.69
C HIS A 82 1.10 -1.83 -13.95
N ASP A 83 0.02 -1.09 -14.21
CA ASP A 83 -0.21 0.22 -13.58
C ASP A 83 -0.44 0.05 -12.06
N LEU A 84 -1.15 -1.00 -11.67
CA LEU A 84 -1.38 -1.34 -10.27
C LEU A 84 -0.07 -1.69 -9.55
N GLN A 85 0.82 -2.43 -10.23
CA GLN A 85 2.15 -2.73 -9.70
C GLN A 85 2.98 -1.46 -9.47
N GLU A 86 3.00 -0.54 -10.45
CA GLU A 86 3.74 0.72 -10.35
C GLU A 86 3.29 1.56 -9.14
N ILE A 87 1.99 1.65 -8.89
CA ILE A 87 1.44 2.33 -7.71
C ILE A 87 1.92 1.68 -6.39
N LEU A 88 1.95 0.35 -6.33
CA LEU A 88 2.43 -0.36 -5.14
C LEU A 88 3.94 -0.23 -4.93
N GLU A 89 4.72 -0.09 -6.00
CA GLU A 89 6.14 0.21 -5.91
C GLU A 89 6.38 1.60 -5.31
N GLU A 90 5.59 2.62 -5.68
CA GLU A 90 5.65 3.94 -5.06
C GLU A 90 5.26 3.93 -3.58
N TYR A 91 4.27 3.11 -3.21
CA TYR A 91 3.93 2.87 -1.81
C TYR A 91 5.12 2.28 -1.04
N ALA A 92 5.77 1.25 -1.58
CA ALA A 92 6.89 0.59 -0.93
C ALA A 92 8.14 1.49 -0.83
N LYS A 93 8.42 2.32 -1.84
CA LYS A 93 9.46 3.36 -1.78
C LYS A 93 9.18 4.35 -0.65
N SER A 94 7.93 4.78 -0.48
CA SER A 94 7.54 5.74 0.55
C SER A 94 7.63 5.17 1.97
N ALA A 95 7.34 3.88 2.15
CA ALA A 95 7.39 3.23 3.47
C ALA A 95 8.82 2.95 3.96
N ASN A 96 9.75 2.64 3.04
CA ASN A 96 11.11 2.20 3.39
C ASN A 96 12.22 3.19 3.00
N GLY A 97 11.93 4.25 2.24
CA GLY A 97 12.92 5.26 1.82
C GLY A 97 14.08 4.71 0.97
N VAL A 98 13.91 3.54 0.35
CA VAL A 98 14.97 2.80 -0.35
C VAL A 98 14.48 2.34 -1.72
N ASP A 99 15.33 2.53 -2.72
CA ASP A 99 15.15 2.13 -4.12
C ASP A 99 14.95 0.61 -4.24
N LEU A 100 13.81 0.19 -4.79
CA LEU A 100 13.42 -1.22 -4.94
C LEU A 100 14.25 -1.95 -6.00
N GLN A 101 14.99 -1.22 -6.84
CA GLN A 101 15.82 -1.81 -7.89
C GLN A 101 17.13 -2.44 -7.37
N GLU A 102 17.63 -2.04 -6.20
CA GLU A 102 18.92 -2.52 -5.66
C GLU A 102 18.82 -3.56 -4.53
N GLN A 103 17.61 -3.98 -4.11
CA GLN A 103 17.45 -5.10 -3.16
C GLN A 103 16.61 -6.25 -3.71
N ASP A 104 17.29 -7.07 -4.50
CA ASP A 104 17.75 -8.40 -4.07
C ASP A 104 16.86 -9.08 -3.02
N GLU A 105 16.10 -10.12 -3.43
CA GLU A 105 15.40 -11.21 -2.71
C GLU A 105 14.75 -10.97 -1.32
N LYS A 106 15.38 -10.20 -0.43
CA LYS A 106 14.98 -9.82 0.93
C LYS A 106 13.75 -8.92 0.97
N THR A 107 13.57 -7.95 0.07
CA THR A 107 12.35 -7.11 0.04
C THR A 107 11.16 -7.91 -0.47
N LYS A 108 11.36 -8.73 -1.51
CA LYS A 108 10.39 -9.75 -1.92
C LYS A 108 10.08 -10.71 -0.78
N LYS A 109 11.08 -11.13 0.02
CA LYS A 109 10.89 -11.94 1.23
C LYS A 109 10.23 -11.20 2.38
N MET A 110 10.38 -9.88 2.51
CA MET A 110 9.74 -9.06 3.54
C MET A 110 8.27 -8.86 3.22
N ILE A 111 7.94 -8.53 1.96
CA ILE A 111 6.57 -8.55 1.44
C ILE A 111 6.01 -9.97 1.55
N ALA A 112 6.77 -11.00 1.18
CA ALA A 112 6.37 -12.40 1.34
C ALA A 112 6.34 -12.89 2.80
N GLN A 113 6.99 -12.24 3.77
CA GLN A 113 6.94 -12.54 5.21
C GLN A 113 5.79 -11.81 5.88
N ILE A 114 5.41 -10.63 5.40
CA ILE A 114 4.14 -9.99 5.75
C ILE A 114 2.99 -10.85 5.21
N LEU A 115 3.16 -11.47 4.03
CA LEU A 115 2.24 -12.47 3.48
C LEU A 115 2.33 -13.86 4.18
N LYS A 116 3.52 -14.35 4.58
CA LYS A 116 3.73 -15.67 5.25
C LYS A 116 3.58 -15.66 6.78
N GLY A 117 3.76 -14.54 7.46
CA GLY A 117 3.47 -14.40 8.90
C GLY A 117 1.98 -14.54 9.20
N ALA A 118 1.19 -14.47 8.15
CA ALA A 118 -0.21 -14.79 8.17
C ALA A 118 -0.44 -16.33 7.93
N VAL A 119 0.53 -17.13 7.44
CA VAL A 119 0.39 -18.60 7.24
C VAL A 119 0.89 -19.54 8.35
N GLY A 120 1.65 -19.12 9.36
CA GLY A 120 2.11 -20.06 10.43
C GLY A 120 1.96 -19.46 11.82
N MET A 121 0.87 -19.69 12.56
CA MET A 121 0.72 -20.90 13.38
C MET A 121 -0.76 -21.27 13.59
N GLN A 122 -1.06 -22.55 13.40
CA GLN A 122 -2.03 -23.41 14.10
C GLN A 122 -1.58 -24.82 13.67
N LYS A 123 -1.24 -25.80 14.49
CA LYS A 123 -1.44 -26.18 15.90
C LYS A 123 -0.14 -26.92 16.33
N ILE A 124 0.25 -27.13 17.59
CA ILE A 124 -0.42 -27.71 18.77
C ILE A 124 0.26 -27.09 20.00
#